data_AF-A0A921R364-F1
#
_entry.id   AF-A0A921R364-F1
#
_cell.length_a   1.000
_cell.length_b   1.000
_cell.length_c   1.000
_cell.angle_alpha   90.00
_cell.angle_beta   90.00
_cell.angle_gamma   90.00
#
_symmetry.space_group_name_H-M   'P 1'
#
loop_
_entity.id
_entity.type
_entity.pdbx_description
1 polymer ?
#
loop_
_entity_poly.entity_id
_entity_poly.type
_entity_poly.pdbx_seq_one_letter_code
_entity_poly.pdbx_strand_id
1 'polypeptide(L)'
;MNRAWIGFGSAPEGSMKSRIHSFGLKLLSRVRPSEVLLKSVTKDVSALEIVHPASINSRLVRRRLRHIAVRGASVHKKFLYGSVCLLPVTSVFTVLPLPNIPFFWVLFRAYSHWRALQGSERLQLLVSDCSDQWKVLEKEKSNSVKDDNPSENGRYSPWKLRPSEKLDRFLESKNLDEGLDCETILSICQEYDLDKIDVLKYRDLP
;
A
#
# COMPACT_ATOMS: atom_id res chain seq x y z
N MET A 1 -15.49 4.39 -7.12
CA MET A 1 -15.03 5.78 -7.36
C MET A 1 -16.24 6.72 -7.31
N ASN A 2 -16.15 7.92 -6.70
CA ASN A 2 -17.31 8.80 -6.51
C ASN A 2 -17.85 9.37 -7.83
N ARG A 3 -19.16 9.25 -8.08
CA ARG A 3 -19.82 9.72 -9.33
C ARG A 3 -19.61 11.23 -9.58
N ALA A 4 -19.55 12.02 -8.52
CA ALA A 4 -19.29 13.46 -8.59
C ALA A 4 -17.88 13.78 -9.15
N TRP A 5 -16.86 13.00 -8.76
CA TRP A 5 -15.48 13.19 -9.23
C TRP A 5 -15.34 12.87 -10.72
N ILE A 6 -16.01 11.81 -11.18
CA ILE A 6 -16.06 11.44 -12.60
C ILE A 6 -16.72 12.56 -13.42
N GLY A 7 -17.79 13.16 -12.90
CA GLY A 7 -18.46 14.30 -13.54
C GLY A 7 -17.60 15.57 -13.67
N PHE A 8 -16.59 15.76 -12.80
CA PHE A 8 -15.61 16.85 -12.97
C PHE A 8 -14.65 16.60 -14.12
N GLY A 9 -14.29 15.33 -14.37
CA GLY A 9 -13.44 14.93 -15.50
C GLY A 9 -14.13 15.04 -16.86
N SER A 10 -15.46 14.87 -16.91
CA SER A 10 -16.26 15.00 -18.14
C SER A 10 -16.62 16.45 -18.51
N ALA A 11 -16.14 17.44 -17.76
CA ALA A 11 -16.39 18.85 -18.04
C ALA A 11 -15.58 19.35 -19.26
N PRO A 12 -16.10 20.31 -20.04
CA PRO A 12 -15.42 20.81 -21.24
C PRO A 12 -14.00 21.33 -20.93
N GLU A 13 -13.10 21.11 -21.90
CA GLU A 13 -11.70 21.53 -21.81
C GLU A 13 -11.62 23.06 -21.63
N GLY A 14 -10.87 23.50 -20.62
CA GLY A 14 -10.76 24.92 -20.26
C GLY A 14 -11.67 25.39 -19.11
N SER A 15 -12.69 24.61 -18.74
CA SER A 15 -13.53 24.91 -17.56
C SER A 15 -12.74 24.87 -16.25
N MET A 16 -13.11 25.70 -15.27
CA MET A 16 -12.54 25.61 -13.91
C MET A 16 -12.66 24.20 -13.32
N LYS A 17 -13.73 23.46 -13.67
CA LYS A 17 -13.98 22.08 -13.24
C LYS A 17 -12.93 21.10 -13.76
N SER A 18 -12.58 21.18 -15.06
CA SER A 18 -11.54 20.33 -15.65
C SER A 18 -10.15 20.71 -15.15
N ARG A 19 -9.88 22.01 -14.90
CA ARG A 19 -8.64 22.45 -14.25
C ARG A 19 -8.49 21.90 -12.82
N ILE A 20 -9.56 21.95 -12.02
CA ILE A 20 -9.56 21.39 -10.65
C ILE A 20 -9.35 19.87 -10.70
N HIS A 21 -10.01 19.17 -11.63
CA HIS A 21 -9.85 17.74 -11.82
C HIS A 21 -8.40 17.38 -12.19
N SER A 22 -7.82 18.03 -13.19
CA SER A 22 -6.44 17.80 -13.62
C SER A 22 -5.43 18.14 -12.53
N PHE A 23 -5.66 19.23 -11.78
CA PHE A 23 -4.82 19.58 -10.63
C PHE A 23 -4.92 18.54 -9.51
N GLY A 24 -6.13 18.08 -9.19
CA GLY A 24 -6.35 17.02 -8.22
C GLY A 24 -5.70 15.70 -8.62
N LEU A 25 -5.78 15.30 -9.90
CA LEU A 25 -5.08 14.14 -10.42
C LEU A 25 -3.56 14.30 -10.33
N LYS A 26 -3.02 15.48 -10.64
CA LYS A 26 -1.59 15.79 -10.50
C LYS A 26 -1.12 15.74 -9.04
N LEU A 27 -1.99 16.06 -8.10
CA LEU A 27 -1.71 15.96 -6.67
C LEU A 27 -1.79 14.52 -6.16
N LEU A 28 -2.82 13.78 -6.58
CA LEU A 28 -2.98 12.36 -6.24
C LEU A 28 -1.85 11.52 -6.84
N SER A 29 -1.42 11.82 -8.06
CA SER A 29 -0.28 11.15 -8.69
C SER A 29 1.04 11.40 -7.96
N ARG A 30 1.12 12.32 -7.00
CA ARG A 30 2.31 12.53 -6.16
C ARG A 30 2.33 11.66 -4.90
N VAL A 31 1.22 11.05 -4.54
CA VAL A 31 1.08 10.18 -3.35
C VAL A 31 1.93 8.92 -3.52
N ARG A 32 2.64 8.50 -2.46
CA ARG A 32 3.49 7.30 -2.50
C ARG A 32 2.63 6.03 -2.51
N PRO A 33 3.07 4.91 -3.12
CA PRO A 33 2.23 3.72 -3.25
C PRO A 33 2.15 2.98 -1.91
N SER A 34 3.18 3.13 -1.07
CA SER A 34 3.16 2.73 0.33
C SER A 34 2.04 3.43 1.10
N GLU A 35 1.72 4.70 0.79
CA GLU A 35 0.55 5.36 1.39
C GLU A 35 -0.74 4.71 0.91
N VAL A 36 -0.85 4.37 -0.38
CA VAL A 36 -2.03 3.70 -0.94
C VAL A 36 -2.22 2.32 -0.32
N LEU A 37 -1.16 1.51 -0.25
CA LEU A 37 -1.13 0.20 0.39
C LEU A 37 -1.51 0.30 1.87
N LEU A 38 -0.91 1.24 2.62
CA LEU A 38 -1.22 1.38 4.03
C LEU A 38 -2.65 1.91 4.26
N LYS A 39 -3.22 2.66 3.31
CA LYS A 39 -4.63 3.10 3.40
C LYS A 39 -5.62 2.00 3.08
N SER A 40 -5.25 1.01 2.27
CA SER A 40 -6.09 -0.15 1.96
C SER A 40 -6.11 -1.16 3.11
N VAL A 41 -5.04 -1.24 3.90
CA VAL A 41 -5.02 -2.00 5.16
C VAL A 41 -5.87 -1.28 6.20
N THR A 42 -7.13 -1.68 6.35
CA THR A 42 -8.02 -1.15 7.40
C THR A 42 -7.70 -1.78 8.76
N LYS A 43 -8.18 -1.16 9.84
CA LYS A 43 -8.02 -1.66 11.21
C LYS A 43 -8.61 -3.06 11.38
N ASP A 44 -9.67 -3.35 10.64
CA ASP A 44 -10.47 -4.57 10.78
C ASP A 44 -9.92 -5.73 9.96
N VAL A 45 -8.86 -5.52 9.18
CA VAL A 45 -8.23 -6.61 8.42
C VAL A 45 -7.61 -7.60 9.41
N SER A 46 -8.22 -8.77 9.50
CA SER A 46 -7.75 -9.90 10.32
C SER A 46 -6.73 -10.73 9.56
N ALA A 47 -6.79 -10.77 8.23
CA ALA A 47 -5.89 -11.56 7.41
C ALA A 47 -5.32 -10.79 6.21
N LEU A 48 -4.02 -10.95 5.96
CA LEU A 48 -3.34 -10.41 4.78
C LEU A 48 -2.89 -11.56 3.87
N GLU A 49 -3.18 -11.44 2.58
CA GLU A 49 -2.63 -12.33 1.55
C GLU A 49 -1.60 -11.52 0.74
N ILE A 50 -0.38 -12.05 0.62
CA ILE A 50 0.68 -11.41 -0.17
C ILE A 50 1.13 -12.40 -1.22
N VAL A 51 0.92 -12.02 -2.48
CA VAL A 51 1.44 -12.74 -3.63
C VAL A 51 2.85 -12.22 -3.91
N HIS A 52 3.80 -13.14 -4.04
CA HIS A 52 5.17 -12.83 -4.39
C HIS A 52 5.71 -13.84 -5.41
N PRO A 53 6.78 -13.51 -6.16
CA PRO A 53 7.41 -14.48 -7.05
C PRO A 53 8.00 -15.62 -6.21
N ALA A 54 7.86 -16.88 -6.63
CA ALA A 54 8.39 -18.03 -5.91
C ALA A 54 9.93 -18.04 -5.89
N SER A 55 10.57 -17.39 -6.86
CA SER A 55 12.01 -17.14 -6.86
C SER A 55 12.51 -16.35 -5.65
N ILE A 56 11.64 -15.52 -5.03
CA ILE A 56 11.99 -14.70 -3.86
C ILE A 56 11.65 -15.43 -2.55
N ASN A 57 12.64 -15.52 -1.66
CA ASN A 57 12.44 -16.10 -0.34
C ASN A 57 11.40 -15.30 0.49
N SER A 58 10.39 -16.00 0.99
CA SER A 58 9.31 -15.46 1.84
C SER A 58 9.80 -14.68 3.07
N ARG A 59 10.97 -15.04 3.62
CA ARG A 59 11.62 -14.34 4.73
C ARG A 59 12.08 -12.93 4.35
N LEU A 60 12.55 -12.73 3.12
CA LEU A 60 12.98 -11.41 2.62
C LEU A 60 11.78 -10.49 2.40
N VAL A 61 10.72 -11.03 1.78
CA VAL A 61 9.44 -10.33 1.60
C VAL A 61 8.92 -9.83 2.95
N ARG A 62 8.93 -10.72 3.95
CA ARG A 62 8.54 -10.38 5.32
C ARG A 62 9.41 -9.29 5.94
N ARG A 63 10.73 -9.36 5.80
CA ARG A 63 11.65 -8.35 6.32
C ARG A 63 11.38 -6.99 5.68
N ARG A 64 11.16 -6.97 4.36
CA ARG A 64 10.84 -5.75 3.61
C ARG A 64 9.50 -5.17 4.05
N LEU A 65 8.47 -5.99 4.23
CA LEU A 65 7.16 -5.56 4.70
C LEU A 65 7.22 -4.96 6.10
N ARG A 66 7.95 -5.61 7.02
CA ARG A 66 8.19 -5.07 8.37
C ARG A 66 8.82 -3.68 8.30
N HIS A 67 9.82 -3.52 7.43
CA HIS A 67 10.48 -2.24 7.25
C HIS A 67 9.54 -1.17 6.68
N ILE A 68 8.67 -1.53 5.73
CA ILE A 68 7.63 -0.64 5.20
C ILE A 68 6.65 -0.23 6.31
N ALA A 69 6.22 -1.16 7.16
CA ALA A 69 5.32 -0.88 8.29
C ALA A 69 5.95 0.09 9.30
N VAL A 70 7.17 -0.20 9.78
CA VAL A 70 7.88 0.62 10.78
C VAL A 70 8.21 2.01 10.23
N ARG A 71 8.72 2.07 8.98
CA ARG A 71 9.01 3.34 8.32
C ARG A 71 7.73 4.12 8.04
N GLY A 72 6.67 3.44 7.60
CA GLY A 72 5.36 4.03 7.36
C GLY A 72 4.78 4.68 8.61
N ALA A 73 4.80 4.00 9.74
CA ALA A 73 4.28 4.50 11.01
C ALA A 73 5.00 5.79 11.46
N SER A 74 6.34 5.77 11.48
CA SER A 74 7.13 6.93 11.89
C SER A 74 6.98 8.13 10.93
N VAL A 75 6.97 7.88 9.63
CA VAL A 75 6.84 8.93 8.60
C VAL A 75 5.43 9.55 8.63
N HIS A 76 4.38 8.72 8.63
CA HIS A 76 3.00 9.22 8.62
C HIS A 76 2.60 9.90 9.92
N LYS A 77 3.15 9.47 11.07
CA LYS A 77 3.00 10.19 12.33
C LYS A 77 3.56 11.63 12.23
N LYS A 78 4.79 11.80 11.74
CA LYS A 78 5.41 13.13 11.56
C LYS A 78 4.60 14.03 10.62
N PHE A 79 4.19 13.50 9.45
CA PHE A 79 3.40 14.28 8.50
C PHE A 79 1.98 14.58 9.00
N LEU A 80 1.37 13.69 9.80
CA LEU A 80 0.09 13.96 10.45
C LEU A 80 0.20 15.15 11.40
N TYR A 81 1.15 15.14 12.33
CA TYR A 81 1.36 16.26 13.25
C TYR A 81 1.68 17.56 12.48
N GLY A 82 2.56 17.50 11.49
CA GLY A 82 2.85 18.67 10.64
C GLY A 82 1.62 19.21 9.93
N SER A 83 0.76 18.33 9.39
CA SER A 83 -0.47 18.75 8.72
C SER A 83 -1.47 19.34 9.71
N VAL A 84 -1.63 18.76 10.89
CA VAL A 84 -2.52 19.26 11.95
C VAL A 84 -2.08 20.64 12.45
N CYS A 85 -0.78 20.87 12.63
CA CYS A 85 -0.24 22.18 12.97
C CYS A 85 -0.49 23.24 11.86
N LEU A 86 -0.60 22.81 10.61
CA LEU A 86 -0.83 23.70 9.46
C LEU A 86 -2.32 24.02 9.24
N LEU A 87 -3.24 23.23 9.80
CA LEU A 87 -4.68 23.48 9.73
C LEU A 87 -5.11 24.87 10.24
N PRO A 88 -4.71 25.35 11.44
CA PRO A 88 -5.10 26.68 11.89
C PRO A 88 -4.55 27.80 10.98
N VAL A 89 -3.32 27.63 10.46
CA VAL A 89 -2.71 28.59 9.53
C VAL A 89 -3.51 28.67 8.22
N THR A 90 -3.87 27.51 7.66
CA THR A 90 -4.66 27.45 6.43
C THR A 90 -6.13 27.84 6.64
N SER A 91 -6.65 27.72 7.86
CA SER A 91 -8.00 28.16 8.21
C SER A 91 -8.17 29.67 8.12
N VAL A 92 -7.12 30.47 8.31
CA VAL A 92 -7.20 31.93 8.14
C VAL A 92 -7.54 32.30 6.70
N PHE A 93 -7.03 31.52 5.73
CA PHE A 93 -7.29 31.74 4.32
C PHE A 93 -8.72 31.34 3.90
N THR A 94 -9.49 30.63 4.75
CA THR A 94 -10.86 30.24 4.40
C THR A 94 -11.85 31.40 4.43
N VAL A 95 -11.47 32.51 5.06
CA VAL A 95 -12.27 33.74 5.14
C VAL A 95 -12.28 34.50 3.81
N LEU A 96 -11.32 34.22 2.92
CA LEU A 96 -11.28 34.83 1.58
C LEU A 96 -12.32 34.19 0.64
N PRO A 97 -12.91 34.96 -0.29
CA PRO A 97 -13.91 34.46 -1.25
C PRO A 97 -13.33 33.53 -2.34
N LEU A 98 -12.07 33.12 -2.22
CA LEU A 98 -11.39 32.24 -3.17
C LEU A 98 -11.75 30.76 -2.90
N PRO A 99 -11.66 29.87 -3.91
CA PRO A 99 -11.84 28.45 -3.68
C PRO A 99 -10.75 27.96 -2.71
N ASN A 100 -11.17 27.50 -1.53
CA ASN A 100 -10.32 27.10 -0.39
C ASN A 100 -9.54 25.79 -0.61
N ILE A 101 -9.00 25.60 -1.82
CA ILE A 101 -8.20 24.44 -2.25
C ILE A 101 -7.02 24.16 -1.29
N PRO A 102 -6.26 25.16 -0.79
CA PRO A 102 -5.16 24.89 0.13
C PRO A 102 -5.61 24.25 1.44
N PHE A 103 -6.70 24.76 2.02
CA PHE A 103 -7.27 24.21 3.25
C PHE A 103 -7.76 22.78 3.05
N PHE A 104 -8.57 22.54 2.02
CA PHE A 104 -9.06 21.19 1.71
C PHE A 104 -7.92 20.21 1.40
N TRP A 105 -6.84 20.68 0.77
CA TRP A 105 -5.66 19.86 0.53
C TRP A 105 -4.95 19.46 1.82
N VAL A 106 -4.71 20.40 2.75
CA VAL A 106 -4.09 20.08 4.04
C VAL A 106 -4.97 19.14 4.86
N LEU A 107 -6.29 19.36 4.86
CA LEU A 107 -7.24 18.47 5.52
C LEU A 107 -7.22 17.06 4.92
N PHE A 108 -7.23 16.96 3.59
CA PHE A 108 -7.09 15.68 2.89
C PHE A 108 -5.76 15.00 3.23
N ARG A 109 -4.64 15.73 3.27
CA ARG A 109 -3.33 15.19 3.63
C ARG A 109 -3.28 14.72 5.08
N ALA A 110 -3.86 15.48 6.02
CA ALA A 110 -3.98 15.06 7.41
C ALA A 110 -4.78 13.76 7.53
N TYR A 111 -5.96 13.67 6.90
CA TYR A 111 -6.77 12.45 6.91
C TYR A 111 -6.07 11.26 6.23
N SER A 112 -5.42 11.49 5.08
CA SER A 112 -4.70 10.45 4.35
C SER A 112 -3.54 9.89 5.16
N HIS A 113 -2.79 10.74 5.87
CA HIS A 113 -1.71 10.32 6.76
C HIS A 113 -2.21 9.64 8.02
N TRP A 114 -3.31 10.12 8.61
CA TRP A 114 -3.94 9.44 9.72
C TRP A 114 -4.40 8.03 9.33
N ARG A 115 -5.06 7.89 8.18
CA ARG A 115 -5.51 6.58 7.69
C ARG A 115 -4.34 5.64 7.36
N ALA A 116 -3.29 6.14 6.72
CA ALA A 116 -2.08 5.35 6.46
C ALA A 116 -1.33 4.95 7.74
N LEU A 117 -1.34 5.81 8.77
CA LEU A 117 -0.76 5.50 10.08
C LEU A 117 -1.47 4.31 10.72
N GLN A 118 -2.80 4.33 10.74
CA GLN A 118 -3.60 3.23 11.30
C GLN A 118 -3.33 1.90 10.59
N GLY A 119 -3.23 1.91 9.25
CA GLY A 119 -2.89 0.70 8.50
C GLY A 119 -1.46 0.24 8.72
N SER A 120 -0.51 1.15 8.95
CA SER A 120 0.89 0.77 9.26
C SER A 120 1.05 0.15 10.64
N GLU A 121 0.33 0.65 11.63
CA GLU A 121 0.28 0.06 12.98
C GLU A 121 -0.37 -1.32 12.92
N ARG A 122 -1.48 -1.44 12.18
CA ARG A 122 -2.15 -2.74 11.98
C ARG A 122 -1.24 -3.74 11.28
N LEU A 123 -0.57 -3.32 10.21
CA LEU A 123 0.39 -4.15 9.47
C LEU A 123 1.57 -4.57 10.36
N GLN A 124 2.05 -3.69 11.23
CA GLN A 124 3.12 -4.00 12.18
C GLN A 124 2.70 -5.06 13.21
N LEU A 125 1.46 -5.00 13.71
CA LEU A 125 0.90 -6.03 14.59
C LEU A 125 0.83 -7.38 13.87
N LEU A 126 0.23 -7.43 12.67
CA LEU A 126 0.12 -8.66 11.86
C LEU A 126 1.49 -9.31 11.60
N VAL A 127 2.51 -8.51 11.27
CA VAL A 127 3.85 -9.03 11.01
C VAL A 127 4.58 -9.50 12.28
N SER A 128 4.22 -8.93 13.44
CA SER A 128 4.78 -9.29 14.75
C SER A 128 4.14 -10.55 15.32
N ASP A 129 2.81 -10.66 15.29
CA ASP A 129 2.06 -11.82 15.81
C ASP A 129 2.47 -13.11 15.07
N CYS A 130 2.67 -13.03 13.75
CA CYS A 130 3.21 -14.15 12.97
C CYS A 130 4.67 -14.49 13.31
N SER A 131 5.42 -13.59 13.94
CA SER A 131 6.81 -13.86 14.36
C SER A 131 6.84 -14.80 15.53
N ASP A 132 5.91 -14.61 16.45
CA ASP A 132 5.84 -15.39 17.67
C ASP A 132 5.18 -16.74 17.38
N GLN A 133 4.16 -16.79 16.50
CA GLN A 133 3.64 -18.05 15.97
C GLN A 133 4.72 -18.90 15.28
N TRP A 134 5.56 -18.30 14.44
CA TRP A 134 6.63 -19.02 13.74
C TRP A 134 7.68 -19.58 14.71
N LYS A 135 8.10 -18.79 15.72
CA LYS A 135 9.03 -19.25 16.75
C LYS A 135 8.46 -20.41 17.58
N VAL A 136 7.17 -20.38 17.89
CA VAL A 136 6.48 -21.47 18.59
C VAL A 136 6.47 -22.74 17.74
N LEU A 137 6.17 -22.62 16.44
CA LEU A 137 6.17 -23.75 15.51
C LEU A 137 7.57 -24.37 15.32
N GLU A 138 8.62 -23.54 15.23
CA GLU A 138 10.01 -24.02 15.16
C GLU A 138 10.42 -24.76 16.44
N LYS A 139 10.00 -24.26 17.61
CA LYS A 139 10.28 -24.87 18.92
C LYS A 139 9.51 -26.17 19.14
N GLU A 140 8.28 -26.27 18.64
CA GLU A 140 7.52 -27.53 18.60
C GLU A 140 8.19 -28.55 17.67
N LYS A 141 8.60 -28.15 16.45
CA LYS A 141 9.32 -29.03 15.50
C LYS A 141 10.68 -29.51 16.01
N SER A 142 11.43 -28.68 16.75
CA SER A 142 12.69 -29.10 17.36
C SER A 142 12.50 -30.08 18.51
N ASN A 143 11.34 -30.03 19.17
CA ASN A 143 11.01 -30.90 20.29
C ASN A 143 10.26 -32.18 19.87
N SER A 144 9.71 -32.25 18.65
CA SER A 144 8.90 -33.36 18.14
C SER A 144 9.67 -34.33 17.23
N VAL A 145 10.92 -34.66 17.55
CA VAL A 145 11.54 -35.89 17.02
C VAL A 145 10.94 -37.06 17.80
N LYS A 146 9.86 -37.63 17.25
CA LYS A 146 8.99 -38.75 17.71
C LYS A 146 7.57 -38.29 18.03
N ASP A 147 6.69 -38.29 17.04
CA ASP A 147 5.62 -39.30 16.91
C ASP A 147 4.75 -38.98 15.69
N ASP A 148 4.37 -40.03 14.97
CA ASP A 148 3.48 -40.00 13.80
C ASP A 148 2.02 -39.78 14.24
N ASN A 149 1.43 -38.63 13.84
CA ASN A 149 0.06 -38.57 13.29
C ASN A 149 -0.31 -37.14 12.83
N PRO A 150 -0.99 -36.97 11.68
CA PRO A 150 -1.36 -35.66 11.16
C PRO A 150 -2.72 -35.24 11.70
N SER A 151 -2.77 -34.63 12.88
CA SER A 151 -4.00 -33.97 13.35
C SER A 151 -4.09 -32.56 12.75
N GLU A 152 -5.02 -32.39 11.81
CA GLU A 152 -5.47 -31.11 11.28
C GLU A 152 -6.03 -30.20 12.39
N ASN A 153 -5.15 -29.44 13.04
CA ASN A 153 -5.56 -28.20 13.70
C ASN A 153 -5.01 -27.05 12.87
N GLY A 154 -5.79 -26.66 11.86
CA GLY A 154 -5.54 -25.49 11.03
C GLY A 154 -5.53 -24.23 11.90
N ARG A 155 -4.38 -23.91 12.50
CA ARG A 155 -4.10 -22.58 13.02
C ARG A 155 -4.30 -21.64 11.85
N TYR A 156 -5.39 -20.89 11.87
CA TYR A 156 -5.63 -19.79 10.96
C TYR A 156 -4.50 -18.79 11.16
N SER A 157 -3.44 -18.92 10.34
CA SER A 157 -2.42 -17.89 10.26
C SER A 157 -3.13 -16.65 9.68
N PRO A 158 -3.15 -15.52 10.40
CA PRO A 158 -3.68 -14.26 9.88
C PRO A 158 -2.85 -13.72 8.70
N TRP A 159 -1.84 -14.46 8.25
CA TRP A 159 -0.98 -14.05 7.17
C TRP A 159 -0.61 -15.24 6.29
N LYS A 160 -0.95 -15.16 5.01
CA LYS A 160 -0.63 -16.18 4.00
C LYS A 160 0.25 -15.57 2.92
N LEU A 161 1.51 -16.00 2.88
CA LEU A 161 2.42 -15.71 1.77
C LEU A 161 2.16 -16.76 0.69
N ARG A 162 1.70 -16.30 -0.49
CA ARG A 162 1.46 -17.16 -1.63
C ARG A 162 2.57 -16.97 -2.66
N PRO A 163 3.49 -17.94 -2.81
CA PRO A 163 4.41 -17.94 -3.93
C PRO A 163 3.60 -18.16 -5.22
N SER A 164 3.90 -17.39 -6.26
CA SER A 164 3.23 -17.48 -7.56
C SER A 164 4.24 -17.81 -8.66
N GLU A 165 4.22 -19.05 -9.12
CA GLU A 165 4.99 -19.51 -10.28
C GLU A 165 4.56 -18.81 -11.57
N LYS A 166 3.30 -18.37 -11.65
CA LYS A 166 2.81 -17.55 -12.76
C LYS A 166 3.56 -16.22 -12.81
N LEU A 167 3.82 -15.61 -11.64
CA LEU A 167 4.56 -14.37 -11.56
C LEU A 167 6.03 -14.57 -11.94
N ASP A 168 6.64 -15.69 -11.55
CA ASP A 168 8.01 -16.02 -12.00
C ASP A 168 8.08 -16.19 -13.52
N ARG A 169 7.09 -16.83 -14.17
CA ARG A 169 7.07 -16.94 -15.63
C ARG A 169 7.06 -15.58 -16.35
N PHE A 170 6.37 -14.58 -15.79
CA PHE A 170 6.44 -13.22 -16.34
C PHE A 170 7.83 -12.61 -16.18
N LEU A 171 8.54 -12.93 -15.09
CA LEU A 171 9.86 -12.38 -14.77
C LEU A 171 11.02 -13.11 -15.47
N GLU A 172 10.90 -14.43 -15.70
CA GLU A 172 11.90 -15.25 -16.41
C GLU A 172 11.95 -14.93 -17.91
N SER A 173 10.90 -14.31 -18.46
CA SER A 173 10.76 -14.12 -19.90
C SER A 173 11.84 -13.22 -20.54
N LYS A 174 12.56 -12.36 -19.79
CA LYS A 174 13.61 -11.47 -20.32
C LYS A 174 14.65 -11.03 -19.27
N ASN A 175 15.87 -10.72 -19.72
CA ASN A 175 17.03 -10.31 -18.91
C ASN A 175 16.70 -9.18 -17.91
N LEU A 176 16.92 -9.45 -16.62
CA LEU A 176 16.61 -8.56 -15.49
C LEU A 176 17.49 -7.31 -15.39
N ASP A 177 18.49 -7.16 -16.28
CA ASP A 177 19.48 -6.09 -16.20
C ASP A 177 18.95 -4.71 -16.64
N GLU A 178 17.88 -4.66 -17.46
CA GLU A 178 17.25 -3.41 -17.94
C GLU A 178 15.89 -3.11 -17.27
N GLY A 179 15.48 -3.90 -16.28
CA GLY A 179 14.16 -3.80 -15.65
C GLY A 179 13.02 -4.38 -16.50
N LEU A 180 11.79 -4.42 -15.95
CA LEU A 180 10.64 -5.02 -16.64
C LEU A 180 10.10 -4.14 -17.77
N ASP A 181 9.82 -4.73 -18.94
CA ASP A 181 9.11 -4.08 -20.04
C ASP A 181 7.70 -3.60 -19.64
N CYS A 182 7.25 -2.49 -20.26
CA CYS A 182 5.90 -1.96 -20.06
C CYS A 182 4.81 -3.00 -20.39
N GLU A 183 5.00 -3.81 -21.43
CA GLU A 183 4.03 -4.83 -21.86
C GLU A 183 3.87 -5.94 -20.81
N THR A 184 4.98 -6.39 -20.23
CA THR A 184 4.98 -7.36 -19.13
C THR A 184 4.29 -6.80 -17.90
N ILE A 185 4.56 -5.54 -17.54
CA ILE A 185 3.90 -4.86 -16.43
C ILE A 185 2.38 -4.78 -16.66
N LEU A 186 1.94 -4.44 -17.87
CA LEU A 186 0.51 -4.39 -18.21
C LEU A 186 -0.15 -5.76 -18.10
N SER A 187 0.54 -6.82 -18.52
CA SER A 187 0.05 -8.20 -18.44
C SER A 187 -0.11 -8.65 -16.98
N ILE A 188 0.85 -8.30 -16.12
CA ILE A 188 0.77 -8.52 -14.66
C ILE A 188 -0.39 -7.71 -14.07
N CYS A 189 -0.55 -6.45 -14.47
CA CYS A 189 -1.64 -5.62 -13.96
C CYS A 189 -3.02 -6.18 -14.33
N GLN A 190 -3.17 -6.79 -15.51
CA GLN A 190 -4.41 -7.44 -15.93
C GLN A 190 -4.68 -8.73 -15.14
N GLU A 191 -3.67 -9.58 -14.93
CA GLU A 191 -3.85 -10.85 -14.20
C GLU A 191 -4.18 -10.65 -12.72
N TYR A 192 -3.60 -9.61 -12.08
CA TYR A 192 -3.75 -9.36 -10.64
C TYR A 192 -4.66 -8.17 -10.29
N ASP A 193 -5.39 -7.64 -11.27
CA ASP A 193 -6.29 -6.48 -11.12
C ASP A 193 -5.61 -5.27 -10.44
N LEU A 194 -4.41 -4.92 -10.91
CA LEU A 194 -3.62 -3.81 -10.39
C LEU A 194 -3.83 -2.54 -11.22
N ASP A 195 -3.76 -1.38 -10.57
CA ASP A 195 -3.78 -0.10 -11.27
C ASP A 195 -2.46 0.13 -12.02
N LYS A 196 -2.54 0.07 -13.36
CA LYS A 196 -1.40 0.29 -14.26
C LYS A 196 -0.69 1.62 -14.03
N ILE A 197 -1.41 2.68 -13.68
CA ILE A 197 -0.84 4.03 -13.52
C ILE A 197 0.03 4.05 -12.27
N ASP A 198 -0.46 3.42 -11.20
CA ASP A 198 0.27 3.32 -9.96
C ASP A 198 1.51 2.44 -10.11
N VAL A 199 1.46 1.33 -10.86
CA VAL A 199 2.63 0.46 -11.04
C VAL A 199 3.70 1.10 -11.92
N LEU A 200 3.32 1.69 -13.07
CA LEU A 200 4.27 2.30 -14.01
C LEU A 200 5.04 3.46 -13.40
N LYS A 201 4.43 4.22 -12.49
CA LYS A 201 5.07 5.32 -11.77
C LYS A 201 6.33 4.88 -10.99
N TYR A 202 6.45 3.60 -10.63
CA TYR A 202 7.56 3.07 -9.84
C TYR A 202 8.54 2.22 -10.65
N ARG A 203 8.36 2.10 -11.98
CA ARG A 203 9.33 1.43 -12.86
C ARG A 203 10.70 2.13 -12.81
N ASP A 204 10.69 3.46 -12.91
CA ASP A 204 11.90 4.28 -13.10
C ASP A 204 12.36 4.99 -11.82
N LEU A 205 11.84 4.59 -10.65
CA LEU A 205 12.31 5.16 -9.40
C LEU A 205 13.63 4.50 -9.00
N PRO A 206 14.71 5.28 -8.79
CA PRO A 206 16.02 4.76 -8.41
C PRO A 206 16.02 4.15 -7.00
#